data_AF-A0AAX3ETG4-F1
#
_entry.id   AF-A0AAX3ETG4-F1
#
_cell.length_a   1.000
_cell.length_b   1.000
_cell.length_c   1.000
_cell.angle_alpha   90.00
_cell.angle_beta   90.00
_cell.angle_gamma   90.00
#
_symmetry.space_group_name_H-M   'P 1'
#
loop_
_entity.id
_entity.type
_entity.pdbx_description
1 polymer ?
#
loop_
_entity_poly.entity_id
_entity_poly.type
_entity_poly.pdbx_seq_one_letter_code
_entity_poly.pdbx_strand_id
1 'polypeptide(L)'
;MKTNQLIGCAIKALGFLFVFLIQACKANDIQVTICEPDYQSISYCNKEFFKKLQNKKKEKPDFDLNKYLIISKIPLNNRKDKIFSYYFAVFDPKNNVLFPLTLVVTNFSNQDGYMINNPPTIRYWKDNDLICVSGNIISYRNSYENIENYCYRFQEDIKDVILINNNI
;
A
#
# COMPACT_ATOMS: atom_id res chain seq x y z
N MET A 1 -24.38 -15.41 23.76
CA MET A 1 -25.08 -14.58 22.76
C MET A 1 -24.06 -13.65 22.13
N LYS A 2 -23.74 -13.84 20.84
CA LYS A 2 -22.84 -12.96 20.08
C LYS A 2 -23.69 -11.93 19.35
N THR A 3 -23.49 -10.66 19.68
CA THR A 3 -24.20 -9.54 19.04
C THR A 3 -23.65 -9.36 17.63
N ASN A 4 -24.43 -9.74 16.62
CA ASN A 4 -24.16 -9.43 15.22
C ASN A 4 -24.37 -7.92 15.02
N GLN A 5 -23.29 -7.13 14.95
CA GLN A 5 -23.38 -5.77 14.44
C GLN A 5 -23.57 -5.82 12.92
N LEU A 6 -24.80 -5.50 12.50
CA LEU A 6 -25.20 -5.29 11.12
C LEU A 6 -24.43 -4.11 10.52
N ILE A 7 -23.88 -4.33 9.33
CA ILE A 7 -23.26 -3.31 8.49
C ILE A 7 -24.39 -2.47 7.90
N GLY A 8 -24.60 -1.26 8.41
CA GLY A 8 -25.56 -0.31 7.86
C GLY A 8 -24.86 0.74 7.00
N CYS A 9 -25.03 0.68 5.67
CA CYS A 9 -24.78 1.84 4.80
C CYS A 9 -25.98 2.78 4.93
N ALA A 10 -25.81 3.90 5.64
CA ALA A 10 -26.84 4.93 5.73
C ALA A 10 -26.86 5.76 4.42
N ILE A 11 -27.87 5.52 3.58
CA ILE A 11 -28.21 6.41 2.47
C ILE A 11 -28.97 7.61 3.07
N LYS A 12 -28.28 8.73 3.30
CA LYS A 12 -28.99 10.01 3.52
C LYS A 12 -29.38 10.57 2.16
N ALA A 13 -30.54 10.15 1.66
CA ALA A 13 -31.23 10.87 0.60
C ALA A 13 -31.86 12.13 1.23
N LEU A 14 -31.21 13.28 1.08
CA LEU A 14 -31.87 14.57 1.20
C LEU A 14 -31.76 15.30 -0.15
N GLY A 15 -32.91 15.47 -0.79
CA GLY A 15 -33.26 16.58 -1.67
C GLY A 15 -32.30 16.96 -2.80
N PHE A 16 -32.67 16.57 -4.02
CA PHE A 16 -32.55 17.36 -5.26
C PHE A 16 -31.40 18.39 -5.33
N LEU A 17 -30.23 17.95 -5.81
CA LEU A 17 -29.48 18.51 -6.95
C LEU A 17 -28.13 17.76 -7.01
N PHE A 18 -27.85 17.06 -8.11
CA PHE A 18 -26.56 16.46 -8.49
C PHE A 18 -25.45 16.46 -7.41
N VAL A 19 -25.47 15.46 -6.54
CA VAL A 19 -24.32 15.14 -5.67
C VAL A 19 -23.73 13.85 -6.19
N PHE A 20 -22.50 13.92 -6.70
CA PHE A 20 -21.66 12.75 -6.92
C PHE A 20 -21.69 11.88 -5.66
N LEU A 21 -22.21 10.66 -5.77
CA LEU A 21 -22.21 9.67 -4.69
C LEU A 21 -20.76 9.29 -4.39
N ILE A 22 -20.09 10.04 -3.53
CA ILE A 22 -18.85 9.58 -2.90
C ILE A 22 -19.29 8.51 -1.89
N GLN A 23 -19.17 7.26 -2.31
CA GLN A 23 -19.48 6.11 -1.47
C GLN A 23 -18.37 5.96 -0.42
N ALA A 24 -18.48 6.75 0.66
CA ALA A 24 -17.60 6.64 1.81
C ALA A 24 -17.98 5.39 2.61
N CYS A 25 -17.28 4.29 2.36
CA CYS A 25 -17.35 3.09 3.21
C CYS A 25 -16.75 3.40 4.59
N LYS A 26 -17.59 3.72 5.59
CA LYS A 26 -17.17 3.75 7.00
C LYS A 26 -17.11 2.33 7.56
N ALA A 27 -15.96 1.67 7.41
CA ALA A 27 -15.61 0.49 8.20
C ALA A 27 -14.39 0.84 9.04
N ASN A 28 -14.63 1.24 10.30
CA ASN A 28 -13.66 1.85 11.23
C ASN A 28 -13.30 3.28 10.79
N ASP A 29 -13.11 4.23 11.70
CA ASP A 29 -12.91 5.67 11.41
C ASP A 29 -11.62 6.02 10.62
N ILE A 30 -11.03 5.06 9.91
CA ILE A 30 -9.80 5.16 9.14
C ILE A 30 -10.11 5.84 7.81
N GLN A 31 -9.48 6.98 7.56
CA GLN A 31 -9.53 7.64 6.26
C GLN A 31 -8.49 7.02 5.33
N VAL A 32 -8.93 6.45 4.22
CA VAL A 32 -8.03 5.99 3.15
C VAL A 32 -7.96 7.07 2.08
N THR A 33 -6.76 7.55 1.76
CA THR A 33 -6.58 8.66 0.80
C THR A 33 -6.97 8.29 -0.63
N ILE A 34 -6.71 7.04 -1.04
CA ILE A 34 -7.16 6.47 -2.31
C ILE A 34 -7.44 4.97 -2.12
N CYS A 35 -8.64 4.50 -2.43
CA CYS A 35 -9.00 3.10 -2.20
C CYS A 35 -8.31 2.16 -3.19
N GLU A 36 -8.15 2.60 -4.43
CA GLU A 36 -7.64 1.81 -5.56
C GLU A 36 -6.67 2.71 -6.34
N PRO A 37 -5.37 2.68 -6.00
CA PRO A 37 -4.37 3.45 -6.73
C PRO A 37 -4.34 3.03 -8.20
N ASP A 38 -4.23 4.01 -9.09
CA ASP A 38 -4.12 3.75 -10.54
C ASP A 38 -2.98 2.77 -10.83
N TYR A 39 -3.20 1.88 -11.81
CA TYR A 39 -2.23 0.87 -12.28
C TYR A 39 -1.81 -0.17 -11.23
N GLN A 40 -2.55 -0.31 -10.12
CA GLN A 40 -2.34 -1.36 -9.13
C GLN A 40 -3.52 -2.33 -9.05
N SER A 41 -3.25 -3.61 -8.76
CA SER A 41 -4.29 -4.65 -8.63
C SER A 41 -4.76 -4.87 -7.19
N ILE A 42 -4.55 -3.89 -6.31
CA ILE A 42 -4.90 -3.96 -4.89
C ILE A 42 -5.99 -2.93 -4.55
N SER A 43 -6.95 -3.35 -3.74
CA SER A 43 -7.91 -2.45 -3.10
C SER A 43 -7.57 -2.35 -1.60
N TYR A 44 -7.52 -1.12 -1.08
CA TYR A 44 -7.25 -0.82 0.33
C TYR A 44 -8.53 -0.63 1.14
N CYS A 45 -9.67 -0.45 0.47
CA CYS A 45 -10.99 -0.25 1.09
C CYS A 45 -11.82 -1.53 1.14
N ASN A 46 -11.22 -2.63 1.57
CA ASN A 46 -11.92 -3.91 1.75
C ASN A 46 -11.70 -4.51 3.15
N LYS A 47 -12.58 -5.45 3.52
CA LYS A 47 -12.58 -6.07 4.85
C LYS A 47 -11.30 -6.82 5.18
N GLU A 48 -10.68 -7.45 4.18
CA GLU A 48 -9.44 -8.23 4.37
C GLU A 48 -8.26 -7.32 4.69
N PHE A 49 -8.12 -6.22 3.93
CA PHE A 49 -7.10 -5.21 4.19
C PHE A 49 -7.28 -4.60 5.58
N PHE A 50 -8.50 -4.21 5.96
CA PHE A 50 -8.74 -3.66 7.31
C PHE A 50 -8.42 -4.67 8.40
N LYS A 51 -8.72 -5.96 8.22
CA LYS A 51 -8.33 -7.00 9.18
C LYS A 51 -6.80 -7.08 9.33
N LYS A 52 -6.07 -7.01 8.21
CA LYS A 52 -4.60 -6.96 8.21
C LYS A 52 -4.08 -5.73 8.93
N LEU A 53 -4.66 -4.55 8.67
CA LEU A 53 -4.32 -3.31 9.36
C LEU A 53 -4.55 -3.40 10.87
N GLN A 54 -5.70 -3.92 11.31
CA GLN A 54 -5.96 -4.10 12.74
C GLN A 54 -4.98 -5.06 13.41
N ASN A 55 -4.49 -6.08 12.69
CA ASN A 55 -3.42 -6.94 13.20
C ASN A 55 -2.09 -6.20 13.27
N LYS A 56 -1.72 -5.42 12.24
CA LYS A 56 -0.50 -4.60 12.24
C LYS A 56 -0.47 -3.60 13.39
N LYS A 57 -1.63 -3.00 13.73
CA LYS A 57 -1.79 -2.07 14.87
C LYS A 57 -1.57 -2.70 16.26
N LYS A 58 -1.47 -4.03 16.36
CA LYS A 58 -1.09 -4.70 17.63
C LYS A 58 0.43 -4.72 17.84
N GLU A 59 1.20 -4.43 16.79
CA GLU A 59 2.66 -4.29 16.83
C GLU A 59 3.04 -2.86 17.23
N LYS A 60 4.33 -2.62 17.48
CA LYS A 60 4.85 -1.25 17.62
C LYS A 60 4.98 -0.61 16.24
N PRO A 61 4.74 0.70 16.10
CA PRO A 61 5.07 1.42 14.87
C PRO A 61 6.52 1.19 14.45
N ASP A 62 6.71 0.96 13.15
CA ASP A 62 7.96 0.50 12.57
C ASP A 62 8.46 1.37 11.40
N PHE A 63 7.84 2.54 11.19
CA PHE A 63 8.19 3.46 10.11
C PHE A 63 7.93 4.93 10.46
N ASP A 64 8.74 5.86 9.93
CA ASP A 64 8.56 7.32 10.01
C ASP A 64 8.06 7.84 11.38
N LEU A 65 8.94 7.72 12.38
CA LEU A 65 8.85 8.25 13.74
C LEU A 65 7.68 7.76 14.62
N ASN A 66 6.60 7.19 14.09
CA ASN A 66 5.50 6.51 14.81
C ASN A 66 4.39 5.98 13.85
N LYS A 67 4.66 5.83 12.56
CA LYS A 67 3.75 5.30 11.56
C LYS A 67 3.98 3.79 11.35
N TYR A 68 3.06 3.13 10.65
CA TYR A 68 3.18 1.72 10.28
C TYR A 68 3.41 1.61 8.78
N LEU A 69 4.43 0.84 8.37
CA LEU A 69 4.54 0.41 6.98
C LEU A 69 3.79 -0.91 6.80
N ILE A 70 2.85 -0.93 5.86
CA ILE A 70 2.03 -2.10 5.54
C ILE A 70 2.45 -2.60 4.16
N ILE A 71 2.99 -3.82 4.13
CA ILE A 71 3.43 -4.47 2.88
C ILE A 71 2.46 -5.58 2.52
N SER A 72 1.74 -5.42 1.42
CA SER A 72 0.80 -6.41 0.86
C SER A 72 1.43 -7.21 -0.25
N LYS A 73 1.63 -8.50 0.03
CA LYS A 73 2.21 -9.48 -0.88
C LYS A 73 1.10 -10.22 -1.61
N ILE A 74 1.00 -10.04 -2.92
CA ILE A 74 -0.02 -10.64 -3.78
C ILE A 74 0.66 -11.48 -4.87
N PRO A 75 0.28 -12.75 -5.09
CA PRO A 75 0.84 -13.57 -6.17
C PRO A 75 0.61 -12.96 -7.55
N LEU A 76 1.64 -12.95 -8.40
CA LEU A 76 1.54 -12.59 -9.82
C LEU A 76 1.14 -13.82 -10.62
N ASN A 77 -0.15 -13.92 -10.97
CA ASN A 77 -0.82 -15.03 -11.64
C ASN A 77 -0.84 -16.34 -10.82
N ASN A 78 -1.70 -17.29 -11.22
CA ASN A 78 -1.76 -18.67 -10.69
C ASN A 78 -0.51 -19.52 -11.05
N ARG A 79 0.64 -18.88 -11.29
CA ARG A 79 1.89 -19.57 -11.62
C ARG A 79 2.47 -20.21 -10.37
N LYS A 80 3.01 -21.44 -10.51
CA LYS A 80 3.64 -22.20 -9.41
C LYS A 80 4.91 -21.53 -8.87
N ASP A 81 5.41 -20.52 -9.57
CA ASP A 81 6.78 -20.04 -9.50
C ASP A 81 7.02 -19.04 -8.35
N LYS A 82 6.06 -18.88 -7.41
CA LYS A 82 6.19 -18.04 -6.22
C LYS A 82 6.65 -16.60 -6.53
N ILE A 83 6.13 -16.01 -7.59
CA ILE A 83 6.36 -14.62 -7.98
C ILE A 83 5.28 -13.75 -7.34
N PHE A 84 5.66 -12.60 -6.76
CA PHE A 84 4.73 -11.74 -6.04
C PHE A 84 4.93 -10.26 -6.36
N SER A 85 3.83 -9.51 -6.32
CA SER A 85 3.83 -8.06 -6.19
C SER A 85 3.75 -7.67 -4.73
N TYR A 86 4.56 -6.69 -4.35
CA TYR A 86 4.62 -6.11 -3.02
C TYR A 86 4.12 -4.67 -3.13
N TYR A 87 2.94 -4.44 -2.56
CA TYR A 87 2.27 -3.14 -2.51
C TYR A 87 2.47 -2.52 -1.14
N PHE A 88 2.64 -1.20 -1.10
CA PHE A 88 2.97 -0.49 0.13
C PHE A 88 1.84 0.46 0.54
N ALA A 89 1.66 0.62 1.84
CA ALA A 89 0.88 1.72 2.39
C ALA A 89 1.47 2.15 3.73
N VAL A 90 1.36 3.44 4.02
CA VAL A 90 1.74 4.01 5.31
C VAL A 90 0.47 4.32 6.09
N PHE A 91 0.36 3.83 7.32
CA PHE A 91 -0.73 4.20 8.21
C PHE A 91 -0.22 5.13 9.30
N ASP A 92 -0.80 6.33 9.36
CA ASP A 92 -0.60 7.25 10.45
C ASP A 92 -1.68 7.03 11.53
N PRO A 93 -1.31 6.47 12.69
CA PRO A 93 -2.26 6.25 13.78
C PRO A 93 -2.73 7.54 14.46
N LYS A 94 -1.98 8.65 14.36
CA LYS A 94 -2.33 9.92 15.00
C LYS A 94 -3.55 10.55 14.35
N ASN A 95 -3.52 10.64 13.02
CA ASN A 95 -4.63 11.19 12.23
C ASN A 95 -5.61 10.11 11.77
N ASN A 96 -5.31 8.83 12.02
CA ASN A 96 -6.07 7.67 11.57
C ASN A 96 -6.22 7.66 10.03
N VAL A 97 -5.15 8.03 9.32
CA VAL A 97 -5.12 8.12 7.86
C VAL A 97 -4.22 7.03 7.28
N LEU A 98 -4.68 6.40 6.20
CA LEU A 98 -3.92 5.45 5.40
C LEU A 98 -3.53 6.09 4.07
N PHE A 99 -2.24 5.99 3.74
CA PHE A 99 -1.62 6.45 2.51
C PHE A 99 -1.12 5.25 1.69
N PRO A 100 -1.95 4.69 0.80
CA PRO A 100 -1.46 3.78 -0.23
C PRO A 100 -0.41 4.46 -1.10
N LEU A 101 0.70 3.77 -1.33
CA LEU A 101 1.82 4.31 -2.12
C LEU A 101 1.73 3.80 -3.55
N THR A 102 2.16 4.60 -4.52
CA THR A 102 2.17 4.17 -5.93
C THR A 102 3.31 3.20 -6.25
N LEU A 103 4.28 3.07 -5.34
CA LEU A 103 5.36 2.09 -5.41
C LEU A 103 4.84 0.65 -5.33
N VAL A 104 5.22 -0.15 -6.31
CA VAL A 104 5.07 -1.61 -6.31
C VAL A 104 6.43 -2.21 -6.62
N VAL A 105 6.79 -3.26 -5.90
CA VAL A 105 8.03 -4.01 -6.15
C VAL A 105 7.69 -5.46 -6.44
N THR A 106 8.35 -6.05 -7.43
CA THR A 106 8.19 -7.47 -7.78
C THR A 106 9.55 -8.16 -7.78
N ASN A 107 9.52 -9.49 -7.95
CA ASN A 107 10.74 -10.31 -8.09
C ASN A 107 11.64 -9.80 -9.23
N PHE A 108 12.93 -10.11 -9.17
CA PHE A 108 13.90 -9.83 -10.25
C PHE A 108 13.55 -10.57 -11.55
N SER A 109 14.02 -10.04 -12.66
CA SER A 109 13.96 -10.65 -13.99
C SER A 109 15.31 -11.26 -14.41
N ASN A 110 15.27 -12.28 -15.27
CA ASN A 110 16.45 -12.76 -15.98
C ASN A 110 16.82 -11.81 -17.15
N GLN A 111 17.87 -12.17 -17.90
CA GLN A 111 18.35 -11.39 -19.04
C GLN A 111 17.35 -11.30 -20.21
N ASP A 112 16.39 -12.23 -20.28
CA ASP A 112 15.34 -12.26 -21.29
C ASP A 112 14.09 -11.46 -20.88
N GLY A 113 14.13 -10.77 -19.72
CA GLY A 113 13.02 -9.98 -19.18
C GLY A 113 11.95 -10.80 -18.44
N TYR A 114 12.15 -12.11 -18.24
CA TYR A 114 11.21 -12.93 -17.48
C TYR A 114 11.48 -12.84 -15.98
N MET A 115 10.44 -12.49 -15.21
CA MET A 115 10.50 -12.58 -13.74
C MET A 115 10.85 -13.99 -13.30
N ILE A 116 11.85 -14.10 -12.43
CA ILE A 116 12.34 -15.34 -11.84
C ILE A 116 11.95 -15.41 -10.36
N ASN A 117 12.06 -16.61 -9.77
CA ASN A 117 11.83 -16.81 -8.34
C ASN A 117 13.01 -16.28 -7.49
N ASN A 118 13.40 -15.03 -7.70
CA ASN A 118 14.34 -14.29 -6.88
C ASN A 118 13.57 -13.09 -6.26
N PRO A 119 13.21 -13.16 -4.97
CA PRO A 119 12.34 -12.17 -4.34
C PRO A 119 13.03 -10.82 -4.21
N PRO A 120 12.27 -9.72 -4.14
CA PRO A 120 12.85 -8.42 -3.88
C PRO A 120 13.38 -8.31 -2.45
N THR A 121 14.32 -7.40 -2.25
CA THR A 121 14.75 -6.96 -0.92
C THR A 121 14.02 -5.68 -0.57
N ILE A 122 13.48 -5.60 0.65
CA ILE A 122 12.78 -4.42 1.16
C ILE A 122 13.37 -4.08 2.53
N ARG A 123 13.86 -2.84 2.69
CA ARG A 123 14.45 -2.32 3.93
C ARG A 123 13.77 -1.00 4.28
N TYR A 124 13.41 -0.85 5.54
CA TYR A 124 12.80 0.35 6.09
C TYR A 124 13.10 0.39 7.59
N TRP A 125 12.97 1.55 8.21
CA TRP A 125 13.35 1.75 9.60
C TRP A 125 12.34 2.59 10.34
N LYS A 126 12.25 2.37 11.65
CA LYS A 126 11.34 3.11 12.53
C LYS A 126 11.61 4.61 12.54
N ASP A 127 12.88 4.97 12.57
CA ASP A 127 13.31 6.35 12.82
C ASP A 127 13.67 7.09 11.52
N ASN A 128 13.25 6.58 10.35
CA ASN A 128 13.31 7.31 9.10
C ASN A 128 12.07 7.08 8.21
N ASP A 129 11.94 7.92 7.19
CA ASP A 129 10.87 7.95 6.19
C ASP A 129 11.29 7.27 4.86
N LEU A 130 12.35 6.47 4.86
CA LEU A 130 12.91 5.82 3.68
C LEU A 130 12.46 4.36 3.56
N ILE A 131 12.03 4.01 2.35
CA ILE A 131 11.77 2.65 1.91
C ILE A 131 12.79 2.32 0.82
N CYS A 132 13.76 1.47 1.13
CA CYS A 132 14.79 1.03 0.21
C CYS A 132 14.47 -0.36 -0.34
N VAL A 133 14.52 -0.51 -1.66
CA VAL A 133 14.08 -1.71 -2.37
C VAL A 133 15.09 -2.16 -3.41
N SER A 134 15.15 -3.47 -3.63
CA SER A 134 15.84 -4.08 -4.77
C SER A 134 14.90 -5.08 -5.44
N GLY A 135 14.86 -5.09 -6.76
CA GLY A 135 13.96 -5.90 -7.57
C GLY A 135 13.45 -5.12 -8.79
N ASN A 136 12.37 -5.60 -9.37
CA ASN A 136 11.67 -4.84 -10.41
C ASN A 136 10.74 -3.83 -9.72
N ILE A 137 10.81 -2.58 -10.15
CA ILE A 137 10.05 -1.46 -9.59
C ILE A 137 9.00 -1.05 -10.61
N ILE A 138 7.76 -0.89 -10.15
CA ILE A 138 6.67 -0.29 -10.91
C ILE A 138 6.17 0.89 -10.08
N SER A 139 6.20 2.09 -10.65
CA SER A 139 5.74 3.32 -9.99
C SER A 139 5.14 4.21 -11.07
N TYR A 140 3.90 4.67 -10.85
CA TYR A 140 3.09 5.51 -11.76
C TYR A 140 3.68 5.73 -13.17
N ARG A 141 3.21 4.93 -14.15
CA ARG A 141 3.62 4.93 -15.57
C ARG A 141 5.08 4.58 -15.88
N ASN A 142 5.92 4.37 -14.87
CA ASN A 142 7.31 3.97 -15.02
C ASN A 142 7.51 2.55 -14.51
N SER A 143 8.45 1.85 -15.14
CA SER A 143 8.91 0.53 -14.71
C SER A 143 10.41 0.45 -14.89
N TYR A 144 11.08 -0.10 -13.89
CA TYR A 144 12.52 -0.29 -13.88
C TYR A 144 12.82 -1.75 -13.51
N GLU A 145 13.68 -2.40 -14.27
CA GLU A 145 14.01 -3.80 -14.07
C GLU A 145 15.32 -3.96 -13.29
N ASN A 146 15.38 -4.99 -12.44
CA ASN A 146 16.58 -5.41 -11.72
C ASN A 146 17.31 -4.28 -10.98
N ILE A 147 16.56 -3.35 -10.39
CA ILE A 147 17.13 -2.26 -9.62
C ILE A 147 17.70 -2.78 -8.30
N GLU A 148 18.84 -2.24 -7.90
CA GLU A 148 19.47 -2.53 -6.62
C GLU A 148 19.49 -1.29 -5.73
N ASN A 149 19.10 -1.45 -4.45
CA ASN A 149 19.27 -0.46 -3.39
C ASN A 149 18.69 0.94 -3.68
N TYR A 150 17.53 0.98 -4.33
CA TYR A 150 16.82 2.23 -4.60
C TYR A 150 15.99 2.67 -3.41
N CYS A 151 16.13 3.93 -2.98
CA CYS A 151 15.42 4.44 -1.82
C CYS A 151 14.38 5.50 -2.19
N TYR A 152 13.22 5.37 -1.56
CA TYR A 152 12.06 6.23 -1.70
C TYR A 152 11.79 6.91 -0.38
N ARG A 153 11.52 8.22 -0.40
CA ARG A 153 11.08 8.97 0.77
C ARG A 153 9.58 9.06 0.80
N PHE A 154 8.95 8.65 1.90
CA PHE A 154 7.55 8.93 2.13
C PHE A 154 7.33 10.43 2.35
N GLN A 155 6.34 11.00 1.67
CA GLN A 155 5.93 12.39 1.85
C GLN A 155 4.42 12.46 2.04
N GLU A 156 4.03 12.89 3.24
CA GLU A 156 2.62 12.98 3.65
C GLU A 156 1.85 14.02 2.83
N ASP A 157 2.47 15.16 2.48
CA ASP A 157 1.83 16.26 1.76
C ASP A 157 1.32 15.85 0.36
N ILE A 158 2.11 15.04 -0.34
CA ILE A 158 1.74 14.49 -1.65
C ILE A 158 1.10 13.09 -1.55
N LYS A 159 1.04 12.52 -0.33
CA LYS A 159 0.41 11.23 -0.01
C LYS A 159 1.02 10.06 -0.77
N ASP A 160 2.32 10.11 -1.05
CA ASP A 160 3.03 9.11 -1.84
C ASP A 160 4.51 9.08 -1.45
N VAL A 161 5.33 8.38 -2.24
CA VAL A 161 6.77 8.42 -2.13
C VAL A 161 7.43 9.24 -3.24
N ILE A 162 8.53 9.91 -2.91
CA ILE A 162 9.42 10.54 -3.88
C ILE A 162 10.68 9.71 -4.01
N LEU A 163 11.09 9.49 -5.24
CA LEU A 163 12.38 8.90 -5.54
C LEU A 163 13.52 9.79 -5.04
N ILE A 164 14.40 9.26 -4.19
CA ILE A 164 15.70 9.86 -3.92
C ILE A 164 16.71 9.19 -4.85
N ASN A 165 17.29 9.96 -5.77
CA ASN A 165 18.34 9.43 -6.64
C ASN A 165 19.59 9.17 -5.78
N ASN A 166 19.94 7.90 -5.57
CA ASN A 166 21.08 7.53 -4.73
C ASN A 166 22.37 7.51 -5.55
N ASN A 167 23.06 8.65 -5.61
CA ASN A 167 24.52 8.65 -5.49
C ASN A 167 24.87 8.77 -3.98
N ILE A 168 24.41 7.81 -3.17
CA ILE A 168 24.82 7.68 -1.75
C ILE A 168 25.80 6.52 -1.66
#